data_AF-A0A543K3A7-F1
#
_entry.id   AF-A0A543K3A7-F1
#
_cell.length_a   1.000
_cell.length_b   1.000
_cell.length_c   1.000
_cell.angle_alpha   90.00
_cell.angle_beta   90.00
_cell.angle_gamma   90.00
#
_symmetry.space_group_name_H-M   'P 1'
#
loop_
_entity.id
_entity.type
_entity.pdbx_description
1 polymer ?
#
loop_
_entity_poly.entity_id
_entity_poly.type
_entity_poly.pdbx_seq_one_letter_code
_entity_poly.pdbx_strand_id
1 'polypeptide(L)'
;MTVKPWQSWHHFDSAEDAIEYRREHGTGGWIFEISDNGEAVLFPWQSTPKDIFNSVFVHGRIGRFIGTDERKTWSYDMAEKLGL
;
A
#
# COMPACT_ATOMS: atom_id res chain seq x y z
N MET A 1 14.58 -18.16 2.82
CA MET A 1 13.71 -16.99 2.59
C MET A 1 14.08 -16.43 1.22
N THR A 2 13.25 -16.65 0.20
CA THR A 2 13.57 -16.24 -1.18
C THR A 2 13.19 -14.77 -1.34
N VAL A 3 14.16 -13.88 -1.16
CA VAL A 3 13.99 -12.44 -1.39
C VAL A 3 13.83 -12.27 -2.90
N LYS A 4 12.60 -12.01 -3.37
CA LYS A 4 12.36 -11.76 -4.80
C LYS A 4 12.94 -10.37 -5.12
N PRO A 5 13.94 -10.25 -6.02
CA PRO A 5 14.70 -9.01 -6.22
C PRO A 5 13.91 -7.85 -6.84
N TRP A 6 12.60 -8.05 -7.09
CA TRP A 6 11.68 -7.09 -7.71
C TRP A 6 10.62 -6.56 -6.74
N GLN A 7 10.61 -7.00 -5.48
CA GLN A 7 9.70 -6.49 -4.46
C GLN A 7 10.34 -5.35 -3.66
N SER A 8 10.72 -4.28 -4.35
CA SER A 8 11.09 -3.03 -3.70
C SER A 8 9.80 -2.31 -3.31
N TRP A 9 9.56 -2.19 -2.01
CA TRP A 9 8.58 -1.27 -1.46
C TRP A 9 9.26 0.08 -1.26
N HIS A 10 8.53 1.17 -1.49
CA HIS A 10 9.02 2.52 -1.31
C HIS A 10 8.24 3.20 -0.19
N HIS A 11 8.95 3.71 0.81
CA HIS A 11 8.38 4.47 1.90
C HIS A 11 8.42 5.96 1.56
N PHE A 12 7.34 6.66 1.88
CA PHE A 12 7.15 8.08 1.63
C PHE A 12 6.62 8.74 2.91
N ASP A 13 7.00 9.99 3.12
CA ASP A 13 6.51 10.79 4.24
C ASP A 13 5.03 11.18 4.07
N SER A 14 4.52 11.16 2.84
CA SER A 14 3.12 11.47 2.54
C SER A 14 2.51 10.53 1.48
N ALA A 15 1.19 10.36 1.53
CA ALA A 15 0.44 9.66 0.48
C ALA A 15 0.51 10.40 -0.86
N GLU A 16 0.66 11.72 -0.86
CA GLU A 16 0.76 12.53 -2.07
C GLU A 16 2.06 12.22 -2.83
N ASP A 17 3.19 12.15 -2.13
CA ASP A 17 4.49 11.76 -2.70
C ASP A 17 4.42 10.34 -3.29
N ALA A 18 3.78 9.40 -2.59
CA ALA A 18 3.61 8.04 -3.09
C ALA A 18 2.75 7.98 -4.36
N ILE A 19 1.70 8.80 -4.45
CA ILE A 19 0.83 8.89 -5.62
C ILE A 19 1.59 9.53 -6.79
N GLU A 20 2.33 10.60 -6.53
CA GLU A 20 3.15 11.29 -7.53
C GLU A 20 4.22 10.35 -8.09
N TYR A 21 5.00 9.71 -7.22
CA TYR A 21 6.02 8.75 -7.62
C TYR A 21 5.44 7.62 -8.48
N ARG A 22 4.27 7.08 -8.09
CA ARG A 22 3.55 6.05 -8.85
C ARG A 22 3.13 6.55 -10.23
N ARG A 23 2.66 7.79 -10.34
CA ARG A 23 2.26 8.41 -11.62
C ARG A 23 3.45 8.67 -12.52
N GLU A 24 4.53 9.22 -11.98
CA GLU A 24 5.75 9.57 -12.73
C GLU A 24 6.48 8.33 -13.27
N HIS A 25 6.59 7.28 -12.44
CA HIS A 25 7.37 6.09 -12.79
C HIS A 25 6.52 4.99 -13.43
N GLY A 26 5.19 5.12 -13.44
CA GLY A 26 4.29 4.11 -13.99
C GLY A 26 4.42 2.73 -13.31
N THR A 27 4.86 2.69 -12.04
CA THR A 27 5.14 1.45 -11.30
C THR A 27 3.88 0.64 -11.01
N GLY A 28 2.71 1.28 -11.02
CA GLY A 28 1.44 0.69 -10.62
C GLY A 28 1.38 0.41 -9.12
N GLY A 29 0.68 -0.64 -8.73
CA GLY A 29 0.70 -1.12 -7.34
C GLY A 29 -0.23 -0.41 -6.37
N TRP A 30 0.01 -0.70 -5.09
CA TRP A 30 -0.89 -0.36 -4.00
C TRP A 30 -0.20 0.60 -3.07
N ILE A 31 -0.85 1.71 -2.76
CA ILE A 31 -0.35 2.64 -1.76
C ILE A 31 -1.13 2.40 -0.47
N PHE A 32 -0.43 2.24 0.64
CA PHE A 32 -1.02 2.19 1.96
C PHE A 32 -0.63 3.43 2.74
N GLU A 33 -1.60 4.28 3.03
CA GLU A 33 -1.45 5.47 3.86
C GLU A 33 -1.74 5.12 5.31
N ILE A 34 -0.78 5.41 6.19
CA ILE A 34 -0.84 5.11 7.62
C ILE A 34 -1.52 6.28 8.32
N SER A 35 -2.70 6.05 8.89
CA SER A 35 -3.52 7.13 9.47
C SER A 35 -2.90 7.77 10.71
N ASP A 36 -1.96 7.09 11.37
CA ASP A 36 -1.30 7.57 12.59
C ASP A 36 -0.38 8.77 12.32
N ASN A 37 0.43 8.69 11.26
CA ASN A 37 1.49 9.66 10.96
C ASN A 37 1.34 10.36 9.59
N GLY A 38 0.46 9.87 8.71
CA GLY A 38 0.36 10.35 7.32
C GLY A 38 1.39 9.76 6.36
N GLU A 39 2.31 8.93 6.86
CA GLU A 39 3.30 8.18 6.08
C GLU A 39 2.60 7.23 5.09
N ALA A 40 3.24 6.97 3.95
CA ALA A 40 2.70 6.07 2.94
C ALA A 40 3.73 5.08 2.41
N VAL A 41 3.26 3.87 2.08
CA VAL A 41 4.10 2.83 1.49
C VAL A 41 3.53 2.41 0.15
N LEU A 42 4.34 2.52 -0.89
CA LEU A 42 4.05 1.99 -2.22
C LEU A 42 4.55 0.54 -2.30
N PHE A 43 3.60 -0.37 -2.48
CA PHE A 43 3.84 -1.77 -2.72
C PHE A 43 3.83 -2.07 -4.21
N PRO A 44 4.65 -3.03 -4.67
CA PRO A 44 4.69 -3.41 -6.07
C PRO A 44 3.34 -3.99 -6.53
N TRP A 45 3.04 -3.83 -7.83
CA TRP A 45 1.79 -4.30 -8.44
C TRP A 45 1.54 -5.80 -8.34
N GLN A 46 2.60 -6.59 -8.12
CA GLN A 46 2.51 -8.03 -7.92
C GLN A 46 2.06 -8.42 -6.50
N SER A 47 2.09 -7.49 -5.55
CA SER A 47 1.64 -7.75 -4.20
C SER A 47 0.12 -7.85 -4.16
N THR A 48 -0.40 -8.85 -3.46
CA THR A 48 -1.83 -8.92 -3.17
C THR A 48 -2.16 -8.10 -1.92
N PRO A 49 -3.40 -7.64 -1.74
CA PRO A 49 -3.82 -6.96 -0.52
C PRO A 49 -3.42 -7.75 0.74
N LYS A 50 -3.54 -9.08 0.70
CA LYS A 50 -3.15 -9.98 1.79
C LYS A 50 -1.66 -9.93 2.11
N ASP A 51 -0.78 -9.92 1.10
CA ASP A 51 0.66 -9.75 1.30
C ASP A 51 0.97 -8.41 1.96
N ILE A 52 0.21 -7.37 1.59
CA ILE A 52 0.41 -6.02 2.09
C ILE A 52 -0.05 -5.91 3.54
N PHE A 53 -1.22 -6.45 3.89
CA PHE A 53 -1.68 -6.51 5.29
C PHE A 53 -0.76 -7.32 6.19
N ASN A 54 -0.11 -8.36 5.67
CA ASN A 54 0.90 -9.13 6.40
C ASN A 54 2.30 -8.51 6.40
N SER A 55 2.49 -7.37 5.72
CA SER A 55 3.77 -6.67 5.68
C SER A 55 4.10 -6.02 7.02
N VAL A 56 5.40 -6.00 7.37
CA VAL A 56 5.91 -5.32 8.57
C VAL A 56 5.55 -3.83 8.64
N PHE A 57 5.22 -3.20 7.51
CA PHE A 57 4.84 -1.80 7.44
C PHE A 57 3.36 -1.54 7.73
N VAL A 58 2.50 -2.55 7.58
CA VAL A 58 1.04 -2.42 7.66
C VAL A 58 0.47 -3.23 8.81
N HIS A 59 1.13 -4.34 9.19
CA HIS A 59 0.69 -5.20 10.28
C HIS A 59 0.54 -4.39 11.57
N GLY A 60 -0.69 -4.28 12.05
CA GLY A 60 -1.03 -3.58 13.29
C GLY A 60 -1.15 -2.06 13.13
N ARG A 61 -1.03 -1.53 11.91
CA ARG A 61 -1.25 -0.11 11.62
C ARG A 61 -2.62 0.09 10.95
N ILE A 62 -3.34 1.11 11.41
CA ILE A 62 -4.59 1.53 10.79
C ILE A 62 -4.27 2.47 9.63
N GLY A 63 -4.94 2.27 8.51
CA GLY A 63 -4.67 3.04 7.32
C GLY A 63 -5.70 2.87 6.22
N ARG A 64 -5.37 3.48 5.09
CA ARG A 64 -6.20 3.58 3.91
C ARG A 64 -5.44 3.03 2.71
N PHE A 65 -6.09 2.13 1.98
CA PHE A 65 -5.59 1.65 0.70
C PHE A 65 -6.01 2.58 -0.43
N ILE A 66 -5.02 3.00 -1.20
CA ILE A 66 -5.18 3.80 -2.40
C ILE A 66 -4.78 2.91 -3.59
N GLY A 67 -5.80 2.32 -4.22
CA GLY A 67 -5.64 1.49 -5.42
C GLY A 67 -5.31 2.30 -6.67
N THR A 68 -5.22 1.61 -7.82
CA THR A 68 -5.07 2.28 -9.13
C THR A 68 -6.35 3.00 -9.57
N ASP A 69 -7.50 2.56 -9.06
CA ASP A 69 -8.79 3.20 -9.24
C ASP A 69 -9.00 4.13 -8.04
N GLU A 70 -8.86 5.43 -8.28
CA GLU A 70 -8.95 6.52 -7.29
C GLU A 70 -10.32 6.54 -6.56
N ARG A 71 -11.28 5.72 -7.01
CA ARG A 71 -12.62 5.59 -6.43
C ARG A 71 -12.76 4.43 -5.44
N LYS A 72 -11.75 3.58 -5.27
CA LYS A 72 -11.78 2.45 -4.34
C LYS A 72 -10.81 2.67 -3.18
N THR A 73 -11.20 3.61 -2.33
CA THR A 73 -10.66 3.76 -0.99
C THR A 73 -11.12 2.58 -0.14
N TRP A 74 -10.20 1.72 0.31
CA TRP A 74 -10.53 0.67 1.28
C TRP A 74 -9.98 1.06 2.65
N SER A 75 -10.87 1.25 3.61
CA SER A 75 -10.51 1.38 5.03
C SER A 75 -10.33 0.00 5.65
N TYR A 76 -9.48 -0.11 6.67
CA TYR A 76 -9.15 -1.36 7.37
C TYR A 76 -10.40 -2.19 7.79
N ASP A 77 -11.50 -1.53 8.19
CA ASP A 77 -12.81 -2.16 8.49
C ASP A 77 -13.40 -2.99 7.33
N MET A 78 -13.11 -2.62 6.08
CA MET A 78 -13.61 -3.33 4.90
C MET A 78 -12.78 -4.57 4.56
N ALA A 79 -11.48 -4.61 4.88
CA ALA A 79 -10.63 -5.75 4.57
C ALA A 79 -11.03 -6.99 5.39
N GLU A 80 -11.38 -6.79 6.67
CA GLU A 80 -11.91 -7.85 7.53
C GLU A 80 -13.29 -8.33 7.05
N LYS A 81 -14.16 -7.43 6.56
CA LYS A 81 -15.46 -7.79 5.98
C LYS A 81 -15.37 -8.56 4.66
N LEU A 82 -14.28 -8.44 3.92
CA LEU A 82 -14.07 -9.11 2.63
C LEU A 82 -13.38 -10.48 2.74
N GLY A 83 -13.00 -10.91 3.95
CA GLY A 83 -12.48 -12.26 4.19
C GLY A 83 -11.16 -12.58 3.47
N LEU A 84 -10.31 -11.57 3.24
CA LEU A 84 -8.99 -11.70 2.61
C LEU A 84 -7.89 -12.10 3.60
#